data_AF-A0A7I7XIM9-F1
#
_entry.id   AF-A0A7I7XIM9-F1
#
_cell.length_a   1.000
_cell.length_b   1.000
_cell.length_c   1.000
_cell.angle_alpha   90.00
_cell.angle_beta   90.00
_cell.angle_gamma   90.00
#
_symmetry.space_group_name_H-M   'P 1'
#
loop_
_entity.id
_entity.type
_entity.pdbx_description
1 polymer ?
#
loop_
_entity_poly.entity_id
_entity_poly.type
_entity_poly.pdbx_seq_one_letter_code
_entity_poly.pdbx_strand_id
1 'polypeptide(L)'
;METSHDPRDQIPIRLTMSMDRPTRVVCDCCDLDFPEWMASDEWEAGDRSRGWCCPTCEHHLGDELLLARDHEDELRLRLDNALADLDAETYRAEDHREKMLAAFRARDHVLKQFERLARYHRATEHGCICGKRNCETLAVVDADWITDRIAAMYRHG
;
A
#
# COMPACT_ATOMS: atom_id res chain seq x y z
N MET A 1 -22.82 -85.81 4.24
CA MET A 1 -23.39 -85.85 2.87
C MET A 1 -24.16 -84.56 2.71
N GLU A 2 -23.51 -83.45 2.34
CA GLU A 2 -23.18 -83.09 0.94
C GLU A 2 -24.42 -83.28 0.05
N THR A 3 -25.01 -82.22 -0.52
CA THR A 3 -24.35 -81.26 -1.42
C THR A 3 -25.18 -79.97 -1.64
N SER A 4 -24.46 -78.90 -2.03
CA SER A 4 -24.81 -77.94 -3.10
C SER A 4 -25.88 -76.87 -2.78
N HIS A 5 -25.74 -75.57 -3.05
CA HIS A 5 -24.94 -74.82 -4.02
C HIS A 5 -24.79 -73.36 -3.52
N ASP A 6 -23.59 -72.78 -3.65
CA ASP A 6 -23.30 -71.34 -3.72
C ASP A 6 -23.07 -71.01 -5.22
N PRO A 7 -22.97 -69.78 -5.76
CA PRO A 7 -23.23 -68.42 -5.26
C PRO A 7 -24.01 -67.53 -6.28
N ARG A 8 -24.15 -66.24 -5.92
CA ARG A 8 -24.21 -65.04 -6.79
C ARG A 8 -25.60 -64.44 -7.06
N ASP A 9 -25.58 -63.10 -7.04
CA ASP A 9 -26.62 -62.12 -7.40
C ASP A 9 -27.57 -61.78 -6.23
N GLN A 10 -27.51 -60.63 -5.54
CA GLN A 10 -27.33 -59.26 -6.03
C GLN A 10 -26.77 -58.31 -4.92
N ILE A 11 -25.60 -57.74 -5.22
CA ILE A 11 -25.12 -56.34 -5.10
C ILE A 11 -26.03 -55.29 -4.40
N PRO A 12 -25.45 -54.31 -3.69
CA PRO A 12 -25.95 -53.73 -2.45
C PRO A 12 -26.87 -52.54 -2.65
N ILE A 13 -27.81 -52.35 -1.72
CA ILE A 13 -28.44 -51.04 -1.55
C ILE A 13 -27.41 -50.13 -0.88
N ARG A 14 -26.75 -49.31 -1.72
CA ARG A 14 -26.03 -48.11 -1.30
C ARG A 14 -26.88 -47.38 -0.26
N LEU A 15 -26.35 -47.25 0.96
CA LEU A 15 -26.63 -46.09 1.80
C LEU A 15 -26.10 -44.85 1.09
N THR A 16 -26.84 -44.34 0.10
CA THR A 16 -26.79 -42.92 -0.19
C THR A 16 -27.62 -42.27 0.90
N MET A 17 -27.00 -41.98 2.05
CA MET A 17 -27.44 -40.80 2.78
C MET A 17 -27.29 -39.68 1.77
N SER A 18 -28.42 -39.15 1.28
CA SER A 18 -28.40 -37.90 0.56
C SER A 18 -27.68 -36.94 1.49
N MET A 19 -26.51 -36.44 1.05
CA MET A 19 -26.13 -35.12 1.48
C MET A 19 -27.18 -34.22 0.83
N ASP A 20 -28.33 -34.09 1.49
CA ASP A 20 -29.28 -33.03 1.21
C ASP A 20 -28.43 -31.78 1.10
N ARG A 21 -28.43 -31.18 -0.09
CA ARG A 21 -27.67 -29.95 -0.32
C ARG A 21 -28.14 -28.99 0.77
N PRO A 22 -27.22 -28.35 1.52
CA PRO A 22 -27.65 -27.36 2.50
C PRO A 22 -28.49 -26.33 1.74
N THR A 23 -29.74 -26.17 2.16
CA THR A 23 -30.59 -25.11 1.64
C THR A 23 -29.80 -23.82 1.80
N ARG A 24 -29.65 -23.08 0.71
CA ARG A 24 -29.04 -21.76 0.74
C ARG A 24 -30.17 -20.75 0.82
N VAL A 25 -30.00 -19.78 1.71
CA VAL A 25 -30.91 -18.65 1.88
C VAL A 25 -30.14 -17.37 1.55
N VAL A 26 -30.85 -16.37 1.05
CA VAL A 26 -30.28 -15.06 0.71
C VAL A 26 -30.41 -14.16 1.94
N CYS A 27 -29.35 -13.45 2.29
CA CYS A 27 -29.40 -12.49 3.39
C CYS A 27 -30.16 -11.23 2.99
N ASP A 28 -31.18 -10.85 3.75
CA ASP A 28 -31.98 -9.65 3.45
C ASP A 28 -31.24 -8.32 3.66
N CYS A 29 -30.04 -8.35 4.28
CA CYS A 29 -29.20 -7.16 4.47
C CYS A 29 -28.13 -6.98 3.39
N CYS A 30 -27.50 -8.06 2.91
CA CYS A 30 -26.34 -7.98 2.02
C CYS A 30 -26.51 -8.75 0.71
N ASP A 31 -27.68 -9.34 0.46
CA ASP A 31 -28.04 -10.14 -0.71
C ASP A 31 -27.08 -11.32 -1.00
N LEU A 32 -26.28 -11.72 -0.01
CA LEU A 32 -25.35 -12.85 -0.14
C LEU A 32 -26.03 -14.17 0.21
N ASP A 33 -25.76 -15.20 -0.61
CA ASP A 33 -26.16 -16.58 -0.33
C ASP A 33 -25.36 -17.16 0.85
N PHE A 34 -26.05 -17.74 1.82
CA PHE A 34 -25.42 -18.46 2.92
C PHE A 34 -26.22 -19.71 3.32
N PRO A 35 -25.56 -20.72 3.92
CA PRO A 35 -26.25 -21.91 4.41
C PRO A 35 -27.31 -21.62 5.49
N GLU A 36 -28.52 -22.16 5.31
CA GLU A 36 -29.69 -21.96 6.19
C GLU A 36 -29.40 -22.27 7.66
N TRP A 37 -28.61 -23.31 7.95
CA TRP A 37 -28.26 -23.70 9.33
C TRP A 37 -27.40 -22.66 10.08
N MET A 38 -26.81 -21.69 9.37
CA MET A 38 -26.10 -20.55 9.96
C MET A 38 -26.97 -19.31 10.13
N ALA A 39 -28.24 -19.37 9.74
CA ALA A 39 -29.13 -18.23 9.86
C ALA A 39 -29.74 -18.12 11.25
N SER A 40 -29.90 -16.89 11.69
CA SER A 40 -30.68 -16.53 12.88
C SER A 40 -32.16 -16.67 12.53
N ASP A 41 -32.75 -17.83 12.82
CA ASP A 41 -34.19 -18.06 12.65
C ASP A 41 -34.96 -17.58 13.89
N GLU A 42 -35.09 -16.27 13.98
CA GLU A 42 -35.87 -15.66 15.05
C GLU A 42 -37.16 -15.14 14.40
N TRP A 43 -38.30 -15.84 14.53
CA TRP A 43 -39.64 -15.34 14.16
C TRP A 43 -40.47 -14.98 15.41
N GLU A 44 -40.69 -13.70 15.69
CA GLU A 44 -41.67 -13.23 16.67
C GLU A 44 -42.93 -12.81 15.94
N ALA A 45 -44.04 -13.47 16.26
CA ALA A 45 -45.35 -13.19 15.69
C ALA A 45 -45.86 -11.82 16.17
N GLY A 46 -45.57 -10.76 15.43
CA GLY A 46 -46.15 -9.44 15.69
C GLY A 46 -45.45 -8.25 15.03
N ASP A 47 -44.16 -8.37 14.71
CA ASP A 47 -43.38 -7.27 14.11
C ASP A 47 -42.80 -7.66 12.75
N ARG A 48 -42.84 -6.75 11.78
CA ARG A 48 -42.81 -7.05 10.33
C ARG A 48 -41.41 -7.23 9.71
N SER A 49 -40.39 -7.56 10.47
CA SER A 49 -39.02 -7.65 9.94
C SER A 49 -38.25 -8.76 10.63
N ARG A 50 -38.54 -10.01 10.25
CA ARG A 50 -37.71 -11.18 10.58
C ARG A 50 -37.58 -12.02 9.32
N GLY A 51 -36.54 -11.69 8.57
CA GLY A 51 -36.11 -12.40 7.37
C GLY A 51 -34.72 -13.02 7.57
N TRP A 52 -34.18 -13.69 6.56
CA TRP A 52 -32.95 -14.47 6.72
C TRP A 52 -31.74 -13.52 6.85
N CYS A 53 -31.07 -13.53 8.01
CA CYS A 53 -29.85 -12.73 8.23
C CYS A 53 -28.63 -13.65 8.33
N CYS A 54 -27.54 -13.28 7.65
CA CYS A 54 -26.27 -13.98 7.78
C CYS A 54 -25.61 -13.63 9.13
N PRO A 55 -24.68 -14.46 9.65
CA PRO A 55 -23.99 -14.18 10.93
C PRO A 55 -23.28 -12.83 10.98
N THR A 56 -22.91 -12.27 9.83
CA THR A 56 -22.27 -10.95 9.73
C THR A 56 -23.27 -9.80 9.87
N CYS A 57 -24.51 -10.01 9.41
CA CYS A 57 -25.59 -9.01 9.43
C CYS A 57 -26.63 -9.29 10.52
N GLU A 58 -26.43 -10.32 11.36
CA GLU A 58 -27.36 -10.70 12.42
C GLU A 58 -27.71 -9.52 13.33
N HIS A 59 -26.76 -8.62 13.60
CA HIS A 59 -27.02 -7.45 14.42
C HIS A 59 -27.92 -6.39 13.76
N HIS A 60 -28.06 -6.44 12.42
CA HIS A 60 -28.95 -5.54 11.67
C HIS A 60 -30.40 -6.00 11.72
N LEU A 61 -30.66 -7.29 11.94
CA LEU A 61 -32.01 -7.87 12.01
C LEU A 61 -32.91 -7.53 10.79
N GLY A 62 -32.33 -7.28 9.62
CA GLY A 62 -33.08 -6.83 8.44
C GLY A 62 -33.51 -5.36 8.47
N ASP A 63 -33.07 -4.56 9.46
CA ASP A 63 -33.32 -3.12 9.54
C ASP A 63 -32.40 -2.36 8.57
N GLU A 64 -32.99 -1.91 7.45
CA GLU A 64 -32.31 -1.12 6.42
C GLU A 64 -31.68 0.16 6.98
N LEU A 65 -32.29 0.80 7.99
CA LEU A 65 -31.78 2.05 8.56
C LEU A 65 -30.57 1.80 9.44
N LEU A 66 -30.57 0.70 10.20
CA LEU A 66 -29.43 0.30 11.01
C LEU A 66 -28.24 -0.07 10.11
N LEU A 67 -28.47 -0.91 9.09
CA LEU A 67 -27.47 -1.25 8.08
C LEU A 67 -26.88 -0.01 7.41
N ALA A 68 -27.73 0.94 7.01
CA ALA A 68 -27.28 2.18 6.36
C ALA A 68 -26.37 3.02 7.27
N ARG A 69 -26.65 3.06 8.58
CA ARG A 69 -25.83 3.79 9.56
C ARG A 69 -24.48 3.14 9.77
N ASP A 70 -24.43 1.82 9.93
CA ASP A 70 -23.16 1.12 10.12
C ASP A 70 -22.28 1.21 8.87
N HIS A 71 -22.88 1.16 7.68
CA HIS A 71 -22.15 1.36 6.44
C HIS A 71 -21.66 2.81 6.31
N GLU A 72 -22.45 3.80 6.72
CA GLU A 72 -22.00 5.20 6.78
C GLU A 72 -20.79 5.36 7.71
N ASP A 73 -20.85 4.76 8.90
CA ASP A 73 -19.76 4.84 9.89
C ASP A 73 -18.50 4.11 9.41
N GLU A 74 -18.64 2.97 8.74
CA GLU A 74 -17.51 2.29 8.08
C GLU A 74 -16.90 3.16 6.97
N LEU A 75 -17.72 3.77 6.12
CA LEU A 75 -17.26 4.65 5.05
C LEU A 75 -16.55 5.88 5.60
N ARG A 76 -17.05 6.47 6.69
CA ARG A 76 -16.37 7.57 7.39
C ARG A 76 -15.01 7.13 7.90
N LEU A 77 -14.92 5.98 8.56
CA LEU A 77 -13.65 5.47 9.08
C LEU A 77 -12.65 5.17 7.95
N ARG A 78 -13.10 4.58 6.85
CA ARG A 78 -12.25 4.32 5.67
C ARG A 78 -11.79 5.62 5.02
N LEU A 79 -12.66 6.62 4.93
CA LEU A 79 -12.31 7.94 4.40
C LEU A 79 -11.29 8.63 5.29
N ASP A 80 -11.49 8.64 6.61
CA ASP A 80 -10.56 9.24 7.56
C ASP A 80 -9.17 8.59 7.48
N ASN A 81 -9.11 7.26 7.37
CA ASN A 81 -7.86 6.54 7.17
C ASN A 81 -7.19 6.91 5.84
N ALA A 82 -7.95 6.98 4.74
CA ALA A 82 -7.41 7.35 3.43
C ALA A 82 -6.88 8.80 3.40
N LEU A 83 -7.54 9.72 4.11
CA LEU A 83 -7.08 11.10 4.27
C LEU A 83 -5.79 11.16 5.10
N ALA A 84 -5.71 10.40 6.20
CA ALA A 84 -4.50 10.32 7.02
C ALA A 84 -3.31 9.75 6.22
N ASP A 85 -3.53 8.72 5.40
CA ASP A 85 -2.52 8.15 4.52
C ASP A 85 -2.04 9.19 3.48
N LEU A 86 -2.97 9.91 2.85
CA LEU A 86 -2.65 10.97 1.89
C LEU A 86 -1.81 12.09 2.51
N ASP A 87 -2.16 12.53 3.72
CA ASP A 87 -1.42 13.55 4.45
C ASP A 87 0.00 13.06 4.79
N ALA A 88 0.13 11.80 5.21
CA ALA A 88 1.43 11.20 5.53
C ALA A 88 2.34 11.10 4.29
N GLU A 89 1.80 10.76 3.11
CA GLU A 89 2.55 10.76 1.86
C GLU A 89 2.96 12.16 1.43
N THR A 90 2.05 13.13 1.56
CA THR A 90 2.30 14.54 1.22
C THR A 90 3.45 15.08 2.07
N TYR A 91 3.41 14.84 3.39
CA TYR A 91 4.47 15.22 4.30
C TYR A 91 5.82 14.61 3.92
N ARG A 92 5.85 13.32 3.56
CA ARG A 92 7.09 12.64 3.14
C ARG A 92 7.65 13.18 1.83
N ALA A 93 6.80 13.55 0.89
CA ALA A 93 7.21 14.17 -0.37
C ALA A 93 7.81 15.57 -0.13
N GLU A 94 7.21 16.37 0.75
CA GLU A 94 7.71 17.70 1.12
C GLU A 94 9.06 17.62 1.86
N ASP A 95 9.18 16.75 2.86
CA ASP A 95 10.43 16.51 3.59
C ASP A 95 11.56 16.04 2.66
N HIS A 96 11.25 15.13 1.72
CA HIS A 96 12.22 14.70 0.71
C HIS A 96 12.67 15.87 -0.17
N ARG A 97 11.72 16.70 -0.64
CA ARG A 97 12.01 17.89 -1.44
C ARG A 97 12.89 18.88 -0.68
N GLU A 98 12.62 19.13 0.60
CA GLU A 98 13.41 20.02 1.43
C GLU A 98 14.84 19.49 1.60
N LYS A 99 15.01 18.20 1.92
CA LYS A 99 16.31 17.55 2.02
C LYS A 99 17.11 17.64 0.72
N MET A 100 16.46 17.44 -0.43
CA MET A 100 17.10 17.58 -1.73
C MET A 100 17.53 19.01 -2.01
N LEU A 101 16.70 20.01 -1.69
CA LEU A 101 17.07 21.43 -1.81
C LEU A 101 18.24 21.78 -0.89
N ALA A 102 18.26 21.28 0.35
CA ALA A 102 19.36 21.48 1.27
C ALA A 102 20.67 20.86 0.74
N ALA A 103 20.61 19.65 0.19
CA ALA A 103 21.76 18.99 -0.43
C ALA A 103 22.30 19.78 -1.64
N PHE A 104 21.41 20.31 -2.50
CA PHE A 104 21.82 21.16 -3.62
C PHE A 104 22.46 22.46 -3.14
N ARG A 105 21.89 23.14 -2.14
CA ARG A 105 22.48 24.35 -1.54
C ARG A 105 23.85 24.06 -0.94
N ALA A 106 24.02 22.94 -0.25
CA ALA A 106 25.30 22.53 0.32
C ALA A 106 26.35 22.25 -0.76
N ARG A 107 25.98 21.52 -1.82
CA ARG A 107 26.83 21.30 -2.99
C ARG A 107 27.28 22.61 -3.62
N ASP A 108 26.33 23.53 -3.87
CA ASP A 108 26.62 24.81 -4.52
C ASP A 108 27.49 25.70 -3.63
N HIS A 109 27.31 25.63 -2.31
CA HIS A 109 28.19 26.31 -1.36
C HIS A 109 29.64 25.81 -1.48
N VAL A 110 29.85 24.49 -1.56
CA VAL A 110 31.18 23.89 -1.75
C VAL A 110 31.79 24.31 -3.09
N LEU A 111 31.02 24.29 -4.18
CA LEU A 111 31.49 24.72 -5.50
C LEU A 111 31.92 26.19 -5.52
N LYS A 112 31.20 27.07 -4.81
CA LYS A 112 31.61 28.46 -4.61
C LYS A 112 32.93 28.60 -3.86
N GLN A 113 33.24 27.69 -2.92
CA GLN A 113 34.57 27.68 -2.27
C GLN A 113 35.67 27.28 -3.25
N PHE A 114 35.42 26.28 -4.10
CA PHE A 114 36.35 25.91 -5.18
C PHE A 114 36.59 27.06 -6.16
N GLU A 115 35.52 27.73 -6.60
CA GLU A 115 35.61 28.90 -7.47
C GLU A 115 36.45 30.02 -6.82
N ARG A 116 36.25 30.27 -5.52
CA ARG A 116 37.04 31.24 -4.76
C ARG A 116 38.51 30.84 -4.70
N LEU A 117 38.83 29.57 -4.48
CA LEU A 117 40.20 29.07 -4.46
C LEU A 117 40.87 29.17 -5.82
N ALA A 118 40.16 28.86 -6.91
CA ALA A 118 40.67 28.96 -8.28
C ALA A 118 41.14 30.39 -8.63
N ARG A 119 40.52 31.43 -8.07
CA ARG A 119 40.98 32.83 -8.24
C ARG A 119 42.38 33.07 -7.69
N TYR A 120 42.78 32.38 -6.63
CA TYR A 120 44.10 32.48 -6.01
C TYR A 120 45.07 31.37 -6.46
N HIS A 121 44.56 30.37 -7.19
CA HIS A 121 45.33 29.23 -7.66
C HIS A 121 45.00 28.94 -9.12
N ARG A 122 45.43 29.85 -10.02
CA ARG A 122 45.33 29.67 -11.47
C ARG A 122 46.69 29.34 -12.10
N ALA A 123 46.67 28.58 -13.18
CA ALA A 123 47.86 28.29 -13.96
C ALA A 123 48.45 29.57 -14.61
N THR A 124 49.77 29.62 -14.67
CA THR A 124 50.60 30.63 -15.35
C THR A 124 51.73 29.91 -16.08
N GLU A 125 52.47 30.60 -16.95
CA GLU A 125 53.59 30.02 -17.71
C GLU A 125 54.69 29.37 -16.82
N HIS A 126 54.76 29.73 -15.54
CA HIS A 126 55.80 29.28 -14.61
C HIS A 126 55.28 28.43 -13.44
N GLY A 127 54.03 27.99 -13.50
CA GLY A 127 53.37 27.23 -12.43
C GLY A 127 52.11 27.93 -11.93
N CYS A 128 51.82 27.88 -10.64
CA CYS A 128 50.64 28.51 -10.06
C CYS A 128 50.87 29.98 -9.71
N ILE A 129 49.84 30.82 -9.82
CA ILE A 129 49.90 32.25 -9.43
C ILE A 129 50.34 32.48 -7.97
N CYS A 130 50.17 31.49 -7.09
CA CYS A 130 50.67 31.53 -5.71
C CYS A 130 52.21 31.39 -5.59
N GLY A 131 52.93 31.30 -6.71
CA GLY A 131 54.39 31.24 -6.78
C GLY A 131 54.98 29.82 -6.70
N LYS A 132 54.16 28.79 -6.49
CA LYS A 132 54.60 27.39 -6.44
C LYS A 132 54.58 26.76 -7.83
N ARG A 133 55.68 26.11 -8.23
CA ARG A 133 55.77 25.34 -9.49
C ARG A 133 54.88 24.08 -9.48
N ASN A 134 54.89 23.34 -8.36
CA ASN A 134 54.06 22.14 -8.15
C ASN A 134 53.00 22.41 -7.09
N CYS A 135 51.99 23.22 -7.42
CA CYS A 135 50.94 23.56 -6.47
C CYS A 135 49.89 22.44 -6.38
N GLU A 136 49.84 21.76 -5.25
CA GLU A 136 48.83 20.71 -4.97
C GLU A 136 47.40 21.24 -5.08
N THR A 137 47.14 22.46 -4.60
CA THR A 137 45.82 23.09 -4.70
C THR A 137 45.42 23.32 -6.15
N LEU A 138 46.36 23.74 -7.02
CA LEU A 138 46.09 23.93 -8.45
C LEU A 138 45.65 22.59 -9.08
N ALA A 139 46.34 21.49 -8.77
CA ALA A 139 46.00 20.17 -9.31
C ALA A 139 44.59 19.70 -8.92
N VAL A 140 44.05 20.17 -7.80
CA VAL A 140 42.67 19.88 -7.37
C VAL A 140 41.68 20.81 -8.05
N VAL A 141 41.88 22.13 -7.96
CA VAL A 141 40.90 23.12 -8.45
C VAL A 141 40.79 23.18 -9.98
N ASP A 142 41.86 22.81 -10.69
CA ASP A 142 41.93 22.79 -12.15
C ASP A 142 41.44 21.46 -12.75
N ALA A 143 40.98 20.52 -11.91
CA ALA A 143 40.44 19.26 -12.40
C ALA A 143 39.17 19.50 -13.23
N ASP A 144 39.11 18.94 -14.45
CA ASP A 144 38.03 19.15 -15.42
C ASP A 144 36.64 18.97 -14.81
N TRP A 145 36.45 17.94 -13.97
CA TRP A 145 35.17 17.65 -13.34
C TRP A 145 34.69 18.73 -12.35
N ILE A 146 35.60 19.48 -11.72
CA ILE A 146 35.24 20.61 -10.85
C ILE A 146 34.81 21.80 -11.71
N THR A 147 35.60 22.12 -12.73
CA THR A 147 35.31 23.22 -13.66
C THR A 147 33.96 23.00 -14.36
N ASP A 148 33.70 21.79 -14.84
CA ASP A 148 32.43 21.41 -15.45
C ASP A 148 31.25 21.55 -14.48
N ARG A 149 31.45 21.20 -13.21
CA ARG A 149 30.40 21.27 -12.19
C ARG A 149 30.11 22.71 -11.77
N ILE A 150 31.14 23.57 -11.66
CA ILE A 150 30.97 25.02 -11.44
C ILE A 150 30.22 25.62 -12.63
N ALA A 151 30.60 25.29 -13.87
CA ALA A 151 29.92 25.77 -15.06
C ALA A 151 28.45 25.31 -15.11
N ALA A 152 28.16 24.06 -14.73
CA ALA A 152 26.80 23.52 -14.67
C ALA A 152 25.92 24.24 -13.64
N MET A 153 26.49 24.65 -12.49
CA MET A 153 25.76 25.39 -11.45
C MET A 153 25.14 26.68 -11.99
N TYR A 154 25.81 27.39 -12.90
CA TYR A 154 25.31 28.64 -13.50
C TYR A 154 24.45 28.46 -14.75
N ARG A 155 24.40 27.27 -15.35
CA ARG A 155 23.52 27.00 -16.51
C ARG A 155 22.06 26.77 -16.11
N HIS A 156 21.83 26.39 -14.85
CA HIS A 156 20.53 25.98 -14.33
C HIS A 156 20.06 26.80 -13.11
N GLY A 157 20.78 27.87 -12.76
CA GLY A 157 20.39 28.85 -11.74
C GLY A 157 19.84 30.11 -12.38
#